data_AF-A0A914ESX0-F1
#
_entry.id   AF-A0A914ESX0-F1
#
_cell.length_a   1.000
_cell.length_b   1.000
_cell.length_c   1.000
_cell.angle_alpha   90.00
_cell.angle_beta   90.00
_cell.angle_gamma   90.00
#
_symmetry.space_group_name_H-M   'P 1'
#
loop_
_entity.id
_entity.type
_entity.pdbx_description
1 polymer ?
#
loop_
_entity_poly.entity_id
_entity_poly.type
_entity_poly.pdbx_seq_one_letter_code
_entity_poly.pdbx_strand_id
1 'polypeptide(L)'
;MSKRKAAAKTNGSKVEEQDKKGHNGKIITTSPIEDDRFDSSDEEDLRNTIGNVPIQWYDDYEHVGYDLDGKKILKKGTKKGEIDNFLDRMEDPDYWRKVFDRQTGEELTLTDEQVAKLRALATNAYPQIGYNPYEPFLDIFSSQTEIHPIDNRPRDKRSFIPSADEAKKVSKMVYAIKMGWTKSQQKEEK
;
A
#
# COMPACT_ATOMS: atom_id res chain seq x y z
N MET A 1 -17.85 10.18 77.27
CA MET A 1 -17.28 8.87 77.65
C MET A 1 -18.30 7.77 77.37
N SER A 2 -17.81 6.59 77.00
CA SER A 2 -18.48 5.29 76.88
C SER A 2 -19.07 4.86 75.52
N LYS A 3 -18.59 3.67 75.12
CA LYS A 3 -18.66 2.95 73.84
C LYS A 3 -19.83 1.95 73.80
N ARG A 4 -20.13 1.45 72.59
CA ARG A 4 -20.53 0.06 72.16
C ARG A 4 -20.99 0.24 70.70
N LYS A 5 -20.43 -0.29 69.60
CA LYS A 5 -19.80 -1.55 69.13
C LYS A 5 -20.71 -2.78 69.03
N ALA A 6 -20.63 -3.40 67.83
CA ALA A 6 -20.95 -4.79 67.43
C ALA A 6 -22.38 -5.04 66.88
N ALA A 7 -22.66 -5.98 65.96
CA ALA A 7 -21.92 -6.80 64.97
C ALA A 7 -22.94 -7.78 64.33
N ALA A 8 -22.80 -8.18 63.06
CA ALA A 8 -23.29 -9.46 62.50
C ALA A 8 -22.68 -9.65 61.08
N LYS A 9 -21.68 -10.53 60.84
CA LYS A 9 -21.73 -11.97 60.44
C LYS A 9 -22.70 -12.23 59.27
N THR A 10 -22.26 -12.38 58.00
CA THR A 10 -21.52 -13.46 57.27
C THR A 10 -22.29 -14.75 56.96
N ASN A 11 -22.09 -15.22 55.70
CA ASN A 11 -22.34 -16.55 55.08
C ASN A 11 -23.67 -16.63 54.30
N GLY A 12 -23.78 -17.13 53.07
CA GLY A 12 -22.86 -17.82 52.16
C GLY A 12 -23.68 -18.78 51.27
N SER A 13 -23.44 -18.74 49.94
CA SER A 13 -23.71 -19.75 48.89
C SER A 13 -25.13 -20.34 48.67
N LYS A 14 -25.66 -20.27 47.43
CA LYS A 14 -25.75 -21.42 46.49
C LYS A 14 -26.36 -21.00 45.13
N VAL A 15 -25.82 -21.60 44.07
CA VAL A 15 -26.15 -21.50 42.64
C VAL A 15 -27.21 -22.54 42.27
N GLU A 16 -28.07 -22.22 41.28
CA GLU A 16 -28.79 -23.08 40.28
C GLU A 16 -30.04 -22.31 39.82
N GLU A 17 -30.53 -22.26 38.58
CA GLU A 17 -30.13 -22.66 37.23
C GLU A 17 -31.22 -22.07 36.28
N GLN A 18 -30.96 -22.04 34.96
CA GLN A 18 -31.94 -22.04 33.85
C GLN A 18 -32.43 -20.71 33.22
N ASP A 19 -31.67 -20.30 32.20
CA ASP A 19 -32.03 -20.44 30.77
C ASP A 19 -32.77 -19.32 29.99
N LYS A 20 -32.19 -19.06 28.80
CA LYS A 20 -32.72 -18.42 27.57
C LYS A 20 -32.91 -16.90 27.54
N LYS A 21 -31.87 -16.19 27.06
CA LYS A 21 -32.04 -14.90 26.36
C LYS A 21 -31.47 -14.98 24.94
N GLY A 22 -32.35 -14.70 23.99
CA GLY A 22 -32.14 -14.81 22.56
C GLY A 22 -30.99 -13.96 22.04
N HIS A 23 -30.31 -14.53 21.04
CA HIS A 23 -29.36 -13.82 20.21
C HIS A 23 -30.14 -12.81 19.37
N ASN A 24 -30.24 -11.57 19.84
CA ASN A 24 -30.57 -10.45 18.98
C ASN A 24 -29.35 -10.17 18.09
N GLY A 25 -29.29 -10.91 16.98
CA GLY A 25 -28.40 -10.60 15.88
C GLY A 25 -28.70 -9.19 15.41
N LYS A 26 -27.84 -8.25 15.81
CA LYS A 26 -27.83 -6.89 15.26
C LYS A 26 -27.55 -7.02 13.77
N ILE A 27 -28.61 -6.95 12.97
CA ILE A 27 -28.53 -6.86 11.52
C ILE A 27 -27.70 -5.60 11.25
N ILE A 28 -26.46 -5.80 10.85
CA ILE A 28 -25.62 -4.74 10.32
C ILE A 28 -26.31 -4.36 9.01
N THR A 29 -27.10 -3.29 9.04
CA THR A 29 -27.57 -2.63 7.83
C THR A 29 -26.32 -2.16 7.10
N THR A 30 -25.86 -2.97 6.16
CA THR A 30 -24.94 -2.53 5.13
C THR A 30 -25.64 -1.37 4.43
N SER A 31 -25.24 -0.14 4.74
CA SER A 31 -25.47 0.99 3.85
C SER A 31 -25.13 0.52 2.44
N PRO A 32 -25.95 0.83 1.41
CA PRO A 32 -25.52 0.64 0.04
C PRO A 32 -24.13 1.24 -0.07
N ILE A 33 -23.16 0.39 -0.38
CA ILE A 33 -21.84 0.85 -0.79
C ILE A 33 -22.17 1.64 -2.06
N GLU A 34 -22.16 2.97 -1.97
CA GLU A 34 -22.07 3.81 -3.17
C GLU A 34 -20.73 3.39 -3.79
N ASP A 35 -20.79 2.52 -4.79
CA ASP A 35 -19.63 2.01 -5.54
C ASP A 35 -18.93 3.14 -6.32
N ASP A 36 -19.55 4.33 -6.38
CA ASP A 36 -19.05 5.56 -7.02
C ASP A 36 -18.14 6.37 -6.08
N ARG A 37 -17.77 5.83 -4.91
CA ARG A 37 -16.91 6.51 -3.94
C ARG A 37 -15.43 6.33 -4.31
N PHE A 38 -14.98 7.24 -5.19
CA PHE A 38 -13.62 7.76 -5.31
C PHE A 38 -12.69 7.03 -6.32
N ASP A 39 -12.27 7.81 -7.32
CA ASP A 39 -11.18 7.54 -8.29
C ASP A 39 -11.47 6.48 -9.36
N SER A 40 -12.70 6.41 -9.86
CA SER A 40 -12.95 5.72 -11.13
C SER A 40 -12.61 6.66 -12.28
N SER A 41 -11.46 6.42 -12.91
CA SER A 41 -10.90 7.22 -14.01
C SER A 41 -11.83 7.36 -15.23
N ASP A 42 -12.97 6.66 -15.27
CA ASP A 42 -13.96 6.63 -16.33
C ASP A 42 -15.24 7.44 -16.01
N GLU A 43 -15.44 7.95 -14.78
CA GLU A 43 -16.67 8.65 -14.39
C GLU A 43 -16.65 10.17 -14.57
N GLU A 44 -15.49 10.79 -14.84
CA GLU A 44 -15.42 12.25 -15.04
C GLU A 44 -15.90 12.70 -16.44
N ASP A 45 -16.15 11.77 -17.37
CA ASP A 45 -16.42 12.08 -18.78
C ASP A 45 -17.91 12.24 -19.13
N LEU A 46 -18.82 12.12 -18.15
CA LEU A 46 -20.27 12.11 -18.40
C LEU A 46 -20.86 13.44 -18.88
N ARG A 47 -20.07 14.52 -18.99
CA ARG A 47 -20.58 15.80 -19.54
C ARG A 47 -20.47 15.89 -21.06
N ASN A 48 -19.51 15.21 -21.70
CA ASN A 48 -19.28 15.30 -23.14
C ASN A 48 -19.09 13.90 -23.78
N THR A 49 -20.07 13.47 -24.58
CA THR A 49 -20.11 12.13 -25.23
C THR A 49 -19.19 11.98 -26.46
N ILE A 50 -18.58 13.06 -26.94
CA ILE A 50 -17.78 13.07 -28.17
C ILE A 50 -16.49 12.25 -28.08
N GLY A 51 -16.01 11.97 -26.85
CA GLY A 51 -14.74 11.27 -26.61
C GLY A 51 -13.52 12.04 -27.13
N ASN A 52 -12.43 11.33 -27.45
CA ASN A 52 -11.16 11.90 -27.93
C ASN A 52 -11.20 12.26 -29.43
N VAL A 53 -12.06 13.20 -29.80
CA VAL A 53 -12.16 13.77 -31.15
C VAL A 53 -11.54 15.17 -31.17
N PRO A 54 -10.86 15.59 -32.25
CA PRO A 54 -10.35 16.96 -32.35
C PRO A 54 -11.47 18.01 -32.26
N ILE A 55 -11.40 18.90 -31.27
CA ILE A 55 -12.39 19.97 -31.05
C ILE A 55 -12.51 20.93 -32.23
N GLN A 56 -11.44 21.05 -33.03
CA GLN A 56 -11.34 21.95 -34.19
C GLN A 56 -12.42 21.70 -35.24
N TRP A 57 -12.92 20.46 -35.36
CA TRP A 57 -13.99 20.14 -36.32
C TRP A 57 -15.32 20.79 -35.99
N TYR A 58 -15.50 21.20 -34.73
CA TYR A 58 -16.69 21.88 -34.30
C TYR A 58 -16.56 23.40 -34.42
N ASP A 59 -15.43 23.97 -34.87
CA ASP A 59 -15.17 25.42 -34.82
C ASP A 59 -16.25 26.27 -35.49
N ASP A 60 -16.76 25.83 -36.64
CA ASP A 60 -17.81 26.51 -37.41
C ASP A 60 -19.23 26.30 -36.85
N TYR A 61 -19.39 25.42 -35.86
CA TYR A 61 -20.69 25.07 -35.27
C TYR A 61 -20.88 25.70 -33.89
N GLU A 62 -22.12 26.03 -33.53
CA GLU A 62 -22.47 26.61 -32.22
C GLU A 62 -22.42 25.60 -31.04
N HIS A 63 -22.31 24.31 -31.34
CA HIS A 63 -22.35 23.22 -30.36
C HIS A 63 -21.18 22.24 -30.56
N VAL A 64 -20.86 21.49 -29.51
CA VAL A 64 -19.82 20.45 -29.50
C VAL A 64 -20.49 19.11 -29.18
N GLY A 65 -20.96 18.44 -30.23
CA GLY A 65 -21.62 17.15 -30.10
C GLY A 65 -23.01 17.18 -29.43
N TYR A 66 -23.48 15.99 -29.03
CA TYR A 66 -24.83 15.77 -28.54
C TYR A 66 -24.81 14.92 -27.26
N ASP A 67 -25.68 15.22 -26.32
CA ASP A 67 -25.87 14.42 -25.11
C ASP A 67 -26.44 13.02 -25.42
N LEU A 68 -26.47 12.11 -24.44
CA LEU A 68 -27.07 10.77 -24.57
C LEU A 68 -28.55 10.85 -25.01
N ASP A 69 -29.25 11.90 -24.58
CA ASP A 69 -30.62 12.25 -24.97
C ASP A 69 -30.74 12.86 -26.38
N GLY A 70 -29.63 13.11 -27.07
CA GLY A 70 -29.59 13.80 -28.36
C GLY A 70 -29.74 15.32 -28.30
N LYS A 71 -29.60 15.94 -27.12
CA LYS A 71 -29.62 17.40 -26.95
C LYS A 71 -28.26 17.98 -27.37
N LYS A 72 -28.25 19.14 -28.05
CA LYS A 72 -27.00 19.81 -28.45
C LYS A 72 -26.25 20.33 -27.22
N ILE A 73 -24.97 19.99 -27.09
CA ILE A 73 -24.10 20.52 -26.03
C ILE A 73 -23.55 21.86 -26.51
N LEU A 74 -24.08 22.96 -25.97
CA LEU A 74 -23.66 24.32 -26.38
C LEU A 74 -22.23 24.60 -25.95
N LYS A 75 -21.48 25.30 -26.81
CA LYS A 75 -20.18 25.86 -26.43
C LYS A 75 -20.39 26.94 -25.37
N LYS A 76 -19.72 26.82 -24.23
CA LYS A 76 -19.90 27.77 -23.12
C LYS A 76 -19.18 29.10 -23.31
N GLY A 77 -18.37 29.25 -24.35
CA GLY A 77 -17.75 30.53 -24.70
C GLY A 77 -17.31 30.59 -26.16
N THR A 78 -17.22 31.80 -26.69
CA THR A 78 -16.44 32.11 -27.88
C THR A 78 -14.97 31.79 -27.59
N LYS A 79 -14.26 31.17 -28.55
CA LYS A 79 -12.81 30.98 -28.42
C LYS A 79 -12.18 32.35 -28.14
N LYS A 80 -11.52 32.49 -26.98
CA LYS A 80 -10.68 33.66 -26.69
C LYS A 80 -9.67 33.81 -27.82
N GLY A 81 -9.59 34.99 -28.41
CA GLY A 81 -8.64 35.27 -29.47
C GLY A 81 -7.21 35.18 -28.95
N GLU A 82 -6.23 35.15 -29.85
CA GLU A 82 -4.81 35.27 -29.45
C GLU A 82 -4.54 36.56 -28.68
N ILE A 83 -5.29 37.62 -28.99
CA ILE A 83 -5.22 38.92 -28.31
C ILE A 83 -5.72 38.80 -26.87
N ASP A 84 -6.84 38.12 -26.65
CA ASP A 84 -7.39 37.92 -25.30
C ASP A 84 -6.45 37.06 -24.45
N ASN A 85 -5.89 36.00 -25.02
CA ASN A 85 -4.89 35.17 -24.34
C ASN A 85 -3.62 35.95 -23.99
N PHE A 86 -3.26 36.93 -24.82
CA PHE A 86 -2.13 37.82 -24.55
C PHE A 86 -2.44 38.80 -23.43
N LEU A 87 -3.65 39.37 -23.41
CA LEU A 87 -4.11 40.24 -22.33
C LEU A 87 -4.16 39.47 -21.00
N ASP A 88 -4.76 38.28 -20.98
CA ASP A 88 -4.81 37.43 -19.79
C ASP A 88 -3.41 37.10 -19.27
N ARG A 89 -2.43 36.90 -20.16
CA ARG A 89 -1.03 36.66 -19.77
C ARG A 89 -0.37 37.86 -19.12
N MET A 90 -0.79 39.08 -19.49
CA MET A 90 -0.18 40.32 -19.00
C MET A 90 -0.92 40.87 -17.76
N GLU A 91 -2.23 40.68 -17.67
CA GLU A 91 -3.08 41.23 -16.63
C GLU A 91 -3.25 40.28 -15.42
N ASP A 92 -3.34 38.96 -15.64
CA ASP A 92 -3.57 38.02 -14.55
C ASP A 92 -2.27 37.52 -13.90
N PRO A 93 -2.06 37.75 -12.59
CA PRO A 93 -0.88 37.23 -11.88
C PRO A 93 -0.89 35.69 -11.75
N ASP A 94 -2.07 35.07 -11.84
CA ASP A 94 -2.28 33.63 -11.72
C ASP A 94 -2.41 32.91 -13.08
N TYR A 95 -2.08 33.58 -14.18
CA TYR A 95 -2.15 33.00 -15.53
C TYR A 95 -1.36 31.68 -15.64
N TRP A 96 -0.20 31.59 -14.97
CA TRP A 96 0.65 30.39 -14.95
C TRP A 96 0.00 29.18 -14.25
N ARG A 97 -1.13 29.37 -13.54
CA ARG A 97 -1.89 28.31 -12.87
C ARG A 97 -3.07 27.82 -13.70
N LYS A 98 -3.41 28.49 -14.80
CA LYS A 98 -4.52 28.14 -15.68
C LYS A 98 -4.11 27.00 -16.61
N VAL A 99 -4.96 25.98 -16.71
CA VAL A 99 -4.82 24.84 -17.63
C VAL A 99 -6.05 24.80 -18.53
N PHE A 100 -5.82 24.66 -19.83
CA PHE A 100 -6.90 24.53 -20.80
C PHE A 100 -7.44 23.10 -20.82
N ASP A 101 -8.72 22.94 -20.48
CA ASP A 101 -9.41 21.67 -20.64
C ASP A 101 -9.98 21.55 -22.06
N ARG A 102 -9.57 20.50 -22.76
CA ARG A 102 -9.94 20.24 -24.17
C ARG A 102 -11.41 19.90 -24.33
N GLN A 103 -12.04 19.28 -23.33
CA GLN A 103 -13.41 18.80 -23.46
C GLN A 103 -14.41 19.91 -23.15
N THR A 104 -14.24 20.57 -22.01
CA THR A 104 -15.12 21.69 -21.64
C THR A 104 -14.82 22.96 -22.43
N GLY A 105 -13.60 23.10 -22.95
CA GLY A 105 -13.12 24.33 -23.58
C GLY A 105 -12.94 25.48 -22.59
N GLU A 106 -12.94 25.16 -21.28
CA GLU A 106 -12.77 26.11 -20.18
C GLU A 106 -11.30 26.15 -19.72
N GLU A 107 -10.88 27.31 -19.22
CA GLU A 107 -9.59 27.48 -18.54
C GLU A 107 -9.79 27.23 -17.05
N LEU A 108 -9.29 26.10 -16.56
CA LEU A 108 -9.37 25.71 -15.15
C LEU A 108 -8.16 26.25 -14.39
N THR A 109 -8.41 26.96 -13.30
CA THR A 109 -7.34 27.44 -12.39
C THR A 109 -6.99 26.36 -11.37
N LEU A 110 -5.72 25.95 -11.31
CA LEU A 110 -5.24 24.95 -10.36
C LEU A 110 -5.18 25.49 -8.92
N THR A 111 -5.61 24.68 -7.96
CA THR A 111 -5.52 24.99 -6.52
C THR A 111 -4.06 24.95 -6.03
N ASP A 112 -3.77 25.59 -4.89
CA ASP A 112 -2.41 25.63 -4.35
C ASP A 112 -1.86 24.23 -4.06
N GLU A 113 -2.72 23.34 -3.58
CA GLU A 113 -2.38 21.94 -3.29
C GLU A 113 -2.03 21.16 -4.56
N GLN A 114 -2.79 21.38 -5.65
CA GLN A 114 -2.52 20.76 -6.94
C GLN A 114 -1.19 21.25 -7.53
N VAL A 115 -0.92 22.55 -7.43
CA VAL A 115 0.36 23.13 -7.86
C VAL A 115 1.52 22.57 -7.03
N ALA A 116 1.36 22.44 -5.71
CA ALA A 116 2.37 21.85 -4.84
C ALA A 116 2.67 20.39 -5.22
N LYS A 117 1.62 19.60 -5.50
CA LYS A 117 1.74 18.22 -6.00
C LYS A 117 2.52 18.15 -7.32
N LEU A 118 2.18 18.99 -8.30
CA LEU A 118 2.88 19.04 -9.59
C LEU A 118 4.35 19.42 -9.45
N ARG A 119 4.66 20.41 -8.61
CA ARG A 119 6.05 20.80 -8.31
C ARG A 119 6.81 19.66 -7.66
N ALA A 120 6.20 18.93 -6.73
CA ALA A 120 6.81 17.76 -6.11
C ALA A 120 7.09 16.66 -7.15
N LEU A 121 6.13 16.36 -8.03
CA LEU A 121 6.34 15.39 -9.11
C LEU A 121 7.48 15.81 -10.05
N ALA A 122 7.54 17.08 -10.43
CA ALA A 122 8.60 17.60 -11.30
C ALA A 122 9.99 17.49 -10.68
N THR A 123 10.10 17.63 -9.36
CA THR A 123 11.36 17.48 -8.60
C THR A 123 11.61 16.05 -8.13
N ASN A 124 10.78 15.09 -8.55
CA ASN A 124 10.82 13.69 -8.11
C ASN A 124 10.72 13.54 -6.57
N ALA A 125 10.01 14.47 -5.93
CA ALA A 125 9.61 14.44 -4.53
C ALA A 125 8.20 13.81 -4.39
N TYR A 126 7.79 13.55 -3.15
CA TYR A 126 6.52 12.90 -2.87
C TYR A 126 5.34 13.88 -3.08
N PRO A 127 4.30 13.48 -3.84
CA PRO A 127 3.16 14.35 -4.14
C PRO A 127 2.23 14.53 -2.93
N GLN A 128 2.22 13.59 -1.99
CA GLN A 128 1.35 13.65 -0.82
C GLN A 128 1.89 14.63 0.22
N ILE A 129 1.07 15.59 0.63
CA ILE A 129 1.43 16.60 1.64
C ILE A 129 1.56 15.89 2.99
N GLY A 130 2.75 15.97 3.59
CA GLY A 130 3.02 15.35 4.89
C GLY A 130 3.45 13.87 4.82
N TYR A 131 3.77 13.35 3.64
CA TYR A 131 4.32 11.99 3.51
C TYR A 131 5.72 11.89 4.13
N ASN A 132 5.90 10.91 5.02
CA ASN A 132 7.20 10.59 5.61
C ASN A 132 7.86 9.44 4.83
N PRO A 133 8.94 9.67 4.07
CA PRO A 133 9.63 8.59 3.34
C PRO A 133 10.40 7.62 4.22
N TYR A 134 10.72 8.03 5.45
CA TYR A 134 11.49 7.24 6.39
C TYR A 134 10.61 6.85 7.58
N GLU A 135 9.55 6.09 7.29
CA GLU A 135 8.75 5.48 8.35
C GLU A 135 9.60 4.48 9.14
N PRO A 136 9.43 4.43 10.48
CA PRO A 136 10.15 3.47 11.29
C PRO A 136 9.74 2.05 10.89
N PHE A 137 10.71 1.14 10.83
CA PHE A 137 10.44 -0.26 10.59
C PHE A 137 9.55 -0.81 11.69
N LEU A 138 8.32 -1.20 11.33
CA LEU A 138 7.37 -1.81 12.24
C LEU A 138 7.57 -3.32 12.26
N ASP A 139 8.05 -3.83 13.39
CA ASP A 139 8.20 -5.26 13.59
C ASP A 139 6.86 -5.95 13.89
N ILE A 140 6.14 -6.30 12.82
CA ILE A 140 4.85 -6.99 12.90
C ILE A 140 4.95 -8.47 13.27
N PHE A 141 6.12 -9.11 13.12
CA PHE A 141 6.22 -10.57 13.21
C PHE A 141 7.34 -11.07 14.13
N SER A 142 8.52 -10.44 14.14
CA SER A 142 9.66 -10.87 14.97
C SER A 142 9.43 -10.72 16.47
N SER A 143 8.44 -9.91 16.88
CA SER A 143 8.03 -9.82 18.29
C SER A 143 7.47 -11.14 18.83
N GLN A 144 6.93 -12.00 17.95
CA GLN A 144 6.43 -13.32 18.31
C GLN A 144 7.55 -14.35 18.18
N THR A 145 7.98 -14.91 19.31
CA THR A 145 9.01 -15.96 19.33
C THR A 145 8.37 -17.34 19.14
N GLU A 146 8.91 -18.13 18.21
CA GLU A 146 8.48 -19.50 17.96
C GLU A 146 9.29 -20.49 18.81
N ILE A 147 8.60 -21.46 19.42
CA ILE A 147 9.22 -22.51 20.26
C ILE A 147 9.82 -23.62 19.39
N HIS A 148 9.23 -23.87 18.23
CA HIS A 148 9.60 -24.98 17.34
C HIS A 148 10.47 -24.48 16.18
N PRO A 149 11.34 -25.34 15.62
CA PRO A 149 12.00 -25.03 14.36
C PRO A 149 10.98 -24.99 13.23
N ILE A 150 11.30 -24.23 12.18
CA ILE A 150 10.48 -24.12 10.96
C ILE A 150 10.30 -25.49 10.28
N ASP A 151 11.32 -26.36 10.33
CA ASP A 151 11.28 -27.67 9.69
C ASP A 151 11.68 -28.79 10.67
N ASN A 152 10.98 -29.92 10.59
CA ASN A 152 11.18 -31.11 11.43
C ASN A 152 11.81 -32.27 10.62
N ARG A 153 12.78 -31.95 9.75
CA ARG A 153 13.54 -32.99 9.03
C ARG A 153 14.36 -33.82 10.03
N PRO A 154 14.27 -35.16 9.99
CA PRO A 154 15.09 -35.99 10.84
C PRO A 154 16.56 -35.81 10.47
N ARG A 155 17.46 -35.82 11.48
CA ARG A 155 18.90 -35.73 11.21
C ARG A 155 19.42 -36.99 10.51
N ASP A 156 20.36 -36.79 9.59
CA ASP A 156 21.08 -37.89 8.94
C ASP A 156 21.97 -38.67 9.93
N LYS A 157 22.14 -39.98 9.70
CA LYS A 157 23.01 -40.84 10.53
C LYS A 157 24.48 -40.36 10.59
N ARG A 158 24.98 -39.74 9.53
CA ARG A 158 26.34 -39.19 9.44
C ARG A 158 26.62 -38.05 10.44
N SER A 159 25.58 -37.40 10.97
CA SER A 159 25.76 -36.38 12.02
C SER A 159 26.11 -36.97 13.38
N PHE A 160 25.83 -38.27 13.59
CA PHE A 160 26.04 -38.96 14.86
C PHE A 160 27.23 -39.92 14.84
N ILE A 161 27.63 -40.39 13.66
CA ILE A 161 28.73 -41.34 13.45
C ILE A 161 29.98 -40.57 13.01
N PRO A 162 31.21 -41.03 13.34
CA PRO A 162 32.44 -40.43 12.79
C PRO A 162 32.41 -40.32 11.26
N SER A 163 33.14 -39.31 10.75
CA SER A 163 33.08 -38.95 9.33
C SER A 163 33.63 -40.06 8.43
N ALA A 164 32.79 -40.53 7.50
CA ALA A 164 33.20 -41.52 6.52
C ALA A 164 34.27 -40.99 5.56
N ASP A 165 34.27 -39.68 5.28
CA ASP A 165 35.25 -39.07 4.38
C ASP A 165 36.62 -38.90 5.05
N GLU A 166 36.64 -38.66 6.37
CA GLU A 166 37.88 -38.73 7.15
C GLU A 166 38.44 -40.14 7.14
N ALA A 167 37.60 -41.16 7.34
CA ALA A 167 38.03 -42.55 7.26
C ALA A 167 38.63 -42.90 5.89
N LYS A 168 38.05 -42.41 4.78
CA LYS A 168 38.62 -42.58 3.42
C LYS A 168 39.95 -41.85 3.25
N LYS A 169 40.10 -40.64 3.79
CA LYS A 169 41.37 -39.90 3.74
C LYS A 169 42.45 -40.64 4.52
N VAL A 170 42.13 -41.11 5.72
CA VAL A 170 43.04 -41.90 6.56
C VAL A 170 43.45 -43.18 5.85
N SER A 171 42.51 -43.93 5.25
CA SER A 171 42.84 -45.16 4.53
C SER A 171 43.76 -44.90 3.33
N LYS A 172 43.55 -43.80 2.58
CA LYS A 172 44.44 -43.37 1.49
C LYS A 172 45.84 -43.02 2.00
N MET A 173 45.95 -42.31 3.12
CA MET A 173 47.25 -41.98 3.74
C MET A 173 47.97 -43.25 4.21
N VAL A 174 47.26 -44.15 4.88
CA VAL A 174 47.81 -45.45 5.33
C VAL A 174 48.30 -46.28 4.15
N TYR A 175 47.53 -46.31 3.05
CA TYR A 175 47.95 -46.99 1.83
C TYR A 175 49.21 -46.39 1.22
N ALA A 176 49.29 -45.06 1.12
CA ALA A 176 50.48 -44.37 0.62
C ALA A 176 51.73 -44.63 1.49
N ILE A 177 51.57 -44.68 2.82
CA ILE A 177 52.64 -45.03 3.75
C ILE A 177 53.08 -46.49 3.53
N LYS A 178 52.13 -47.41 3.37
CA LYS A 178 52.40 -48.83 3.14
C LYS A 178 53.16 -49.08 1.83
N MET A 179 52.81 -48.34 0.77
CA MET A 179 53.51 -48.38 -0.52
C MET A 179 54.83 -47.59 -0.52
N GLY A 180 55.15 -46.88 0.57
CA GLY A 180 56.39 -46.11 0.71
C GLY A 180 56.40 -44.76 -0.02
N TRP A 181 55.25 -44.30 -0.51
CA TRP A 181 55.12 -43.00 -1.21
C TRP A 181 55.15 -41.81 -0.26
N THR A 182 54.77 -42.02 1.00
CA THR A 182 54.79 -41.00 2.06
C THR A 182 55.46 -41.56 3.32
N LYS A 183 56.29 -40.75 3.97
CA LYS A 183 56.96 -41.13 5.24
C LYS A 183 56.14 -40.62 6.43
N SER A 184 56.09 -41.42 7.49
CA SER A 184 55.58 -40.93 8.78
C SER A 184 56.55 -39.90 9.36
N GLN A 185 56.01 -38.87 10.00
CA GLN A 185 56.78 -37.75 10.55
C GLN A 185 57.67 -38.15 11.75
N GLN A 186 57.54 -39.37 12.28
CA GLN A 186 58.27 -39.84 13.46
C GLN A 186 59.65 -40.47 13.17
N LYS A 187 60.11 -40.48 11.91
CA LYS A 187 61.46 -40.97 11.55
C LYS A 187 62.48 -39.82 11.48
N GLU A 188 62.61 -39.07 12.56
CA GLU A 188 63.77 -38.19 12.81
C GLU A 188 64.13 -38.26 14.30
N GLU A 189 64.58 -39.42 14.75
CA GLU A 189 65.45 -39.50 15.94
C GLU A 189 66.84 -39.91 15.44
N LYS A 190 67.83 -39.16 15.94
CA LYS A 190 69.21 -39.03 15.45
C LYS A 190 70.08 -40.23 15.77
#